data_AF-A0A3C0R9V6-F1
#
_entry.id   AF-A0A3C0R9V6-F1
#
_cell.length_a   1.000
_cell.length_b   1.000
_cell.length_c   1.000
_cell.angle_alpha   90.00
_cell.angle_beta   90.00
_cell.angle_gamma   90.00
#
_symmetry.space_group_name_H-M   'P 1'
#
loop_
_entity.id
_entity.type
_entity.pdbx_description
1 polymer ?
#
loop_
_entity_poly.entity_id
_entity_poly.type
_entity_poly.pdbx_seq_one_letter_code
_entity_poly.pdbx_strand_id
1 'polypeptide(L)'
;HRIETVGKNDIPDVYENGRSILDFQLSKKVLRKLGEIKLNIGNILNAKQIFYNNVQGQQTKRAYNASTDRIQWSNVFGTTFGLSFNYNFGR
;
A
#
# COMPACT_ATOMS: atom_id res chain seq x y z
N HIS A 1 -22.58 -16.44 8.51
CA HIS A 1 -21.82 -16.79 9.73
C HIS A 1 -20.50 -16.04 9.74
N ARG A 2 -20.37 -15.01 10.58
CA ARG A 2 -19.07 -14.41 10.95
C ARG A 2 -18.72 -15.03 12.30
N ILE A 3 -17.65 -15.82 12.35
CA ILE A 3 -17.11 -16.31 13.62
C ILE A 3 -15.86 -15.51 13.90
N GLU A 4 -15.98 -14.63 14.88
CA GLU A 4 -14.85 -13.95 15.49
C GLU A 4 -14.07 -14.98 16.30
N THR A 5 -12.88 -15.37 15.81
CA THR A 5 -12.03 -16.29 16.57
C THR A 5 -11.15 -15.45 17.48
N VAL A 6 -11.70 -15.07 18.62
CA VAL A 6 -10.93 -14.58 19.76
C VAL A 6 -10.31 -15.80 20.45
N GLY A 7 -8.99 -15.96 20.29
CA GLY A 7 -8.17 -16.86 21.12
C GLY A 7 -8.25 -18.36 20.79
N LYS A 8 -7.72 -18.79 19.66
CA LYS A 8 -7.40 -20.20 19.40
C LYS A 8 -5.92 -20.33 19.03
N ASN A 9 -5.15 -21.06 19.84
CA ASN A 9 -3.71 -21.33 19.68
C ASN A 9 -3.33 -22.17 18.42
N ASP A 10 -4.27 -22.34 17.50
CA ASP A 10 -4.18 -23.22 16.33
C ASP A 10 -4.46 -22.45 15.01
N ILE A 11 -4.63 -21.13 15.08
CA ILE A 11 -4.68 -20.28 13.88
C ILE A 11 -3.23 -19.89 13.55
N PRO A 12 -2.70 -20.26 12.38
CA PRO A 12 -1.36 -19.85 12.00
C PRO A 12 -1.31 -18.32 11.86
N ASP A 13 -0.22 -17.74 12.35
CA ASP A 13 0.03 -16.30 12.29
C ASP A 13 -0.02 -15.81 10.84
N VAL A 14 -0.73 -14.70 10.61
CA VAL A 14 -0.79 -14.01 9.33
C VAL A 14 0.25 -12.90 9.31
N TYR A 15 1.15 -12.95 8.36
CA TYR A 15 2.18 -11.94 8.11
C TYR A 15 1.87 -11.16 6.83
N GLU A 16 2.32 -9.91 6.76
CA GLU A 16 2.27 -9.11 5.55
C GLU A 16 3.62 -9.14 4.84
N ASN A 17 3.60 -9.34 3.53
CA ASN A 17 4.80 -9.18 2.71
C ASN A 17 5.08 -7.68 2.51
N GLY A 18 6.23 -7.23 2.99
CA GLY A 18 6.69 -5.86 2.77
C GLY A 18 6.73 -5.54 1.28
N ARG A 19 6.15 -4.39 0.91
CA ARG A 19 6.11 -3.92 -0.48
C ARG A 19 6.73 -2.53 -0.59
N SER A 20 7.40 -2.28 -1.70
CA SER A 20 7.91 -0.96 -2.04
C SER A 20 6.81 -0.12 -2.68
N ILE A 21 6.65 1.11 -2.22
CA ILE A 21 5.70 2.08 -2.77
C ILE A 21 6.52 3.30 -3.20
N LEU A 22 6.20 3.83 -4.38
CA LEU A 22 6.81 5.04 -4.92
C LEU A 22 5.71 6.00 -5.35
N ASP A 23 5.81 7.24 -4.89
CA ASP A 23 4.88 8.32 -5.19
C ASP A 23 5.65 9.50 -5.80
N PHE A 24 5.01 10.20 -6.74
CA PHE A 24 5.55 11.38 -7.40
C PHE A 24 4.59 12.56 -7.26
N GLN A 25 5.14 13.73 -6.95
CA GLN A 25 4.38 14.98 -6.87
C GLN A 25 5.12 16.07 -7.63
N LEU A 26 4.39 16.77 -8.50
CA LEU A 26 4.88 17.93 -9.24
C LEU A 26 3.90 19.09 -9.03
N SER A 27 4.40 20.27 -8.70
CA SER A 27 3.58 21.48 -8.67
C SER A 27 4.20 22.64 -9.40
N LYS A 28 3.34 23.52 -9.91
CA LYS A 28 3.72 24.72 -10.64
C LYS A 28 2.87 25.90 -10.21
N LYS A 29 3.55 26.96 -9.77
CA LYS A 29 2.91 28.25 -9.53
C LYS A 29 2.51 28.90 -10.86
N VAL A 30 1.28 29.39 -10.93
CA VAL A 30 0.64 30.04 -12.07
C VAL A 30 -0.01 31.37 -11.63
N LEU A 31 -0.63 32.11 -12.55
CA LEU A 31 -1.36 33.36 -12.25
C LEU A 31 -0.54 34.35 -11.41
N ARG A 32 0.65 34.73 -11.90
CA ARG A 32 1.58 35.63 -11.17
C ARG A 32 1.93 35.14 -9.76
N LYS A 33 2.02 33.82 -9.58
CA LYS A 33 2.30 33.14 -8.30
C LYS A 33 1.13 33.15 -7.30
N LEU A 34 -0.07 33.58 -7.71
CA LEU A 34 -1.29 33.51 -6.90
C LEU A 34 -2.03 32.17 -7.04
N GLY A 35 -1.81 31.46 -8.15
CA GLY A 35 -2.34 30.11 -8.36
C GLY A 35 -1.26 29.04 -8.24
N GLU A 36 -1.66 27.82 -7.91
CA GLU A 36 -0.79 26.63 -7.95
C GLU A 36 -1.56 25.44 -8.50
N ILE A 37 -1.02 24.81 -9.54
CA ILE A 37 -1.49 23.52 -10.05
C ILE A 37 -0.56 22.46 -9.48
N LYS A 38 -1.12 21.38 -8.94
CA LYS A 38 -0.38 20.24 -8.39
C LYS A 38 -0.90 18.94 -9.02
N LEU A 39 0.03 18.16 -9.55
CA LEU A 39 -0.19 16.80 -10.03
C LEU A 39 0.46 15.83 -9.02
N ASN A 40 -0.30 14.79 -8.67
CA ASN A 40 0.13 13.71 -7.80
C ASN A 40 -0.07 12.39 -8.54
N ILE A 41 0.93 11.53 -8.53
CA ILE A 41 0.85 10.17 -9.04
C ILE A 41 1.30 9.25 -7.90
N GLY A 42 0.36 8.51 -7.33
CA GLY A 42 0.62 7.62 -6.21
C GLY A 42 0.76 6.15 -6.63
N ASN A 43 1.54 5.37 -5.89
CA ASN A 43 1.74 3.94 -6.11
C ASN A 43 2.17 3.60 -7.56
N ILE A 44 3.22 4.27 -8.05
CA ILE A 44 3.75 4.11 -9.41
C ILE A 44 4.19 2.67 -9.69
N LEU A 45 4.77 2.00 -8.69
CA LEU A 45 5.22 0.62 -8.81
C LEU A 45 4.06 -0.38 -8.85
N ASN A 46 2.84 0.05 -8.50
CA ASN A 46 1.64 -0.76 -8.42
C ASN A 46 1.86 -2.09 -7.66
N ALA A 47 2.59 -2.03 -6.55
CA ALA A 47 3.04 -3.21 -5.85
C ALA A 47 1.87 -3.95 -5.17
N LYS A 48 1.77 -5.26 -5.42
CA LYS A 48 0.74 -6.14 -4.87
C LYS A 48 0.95 -6.32 -3.35
N GLN A 49 -0.12 -6.14 -2.58
CA GLN A 49 -0.15 -6.46 -1.16
C GLN A 49 -0.47 -7.94 -0.99
N ILE A 50 0.31 -8.63 -0.15
CA ILE A 50 0.18 -10.07 0.07
C ILE A 50 0.19 -10.31 1.58
N PHE A 51 -0.87 -10.95 2.08
CA PHE A 51 -0.91 -11.53 3.42
C PHE A 51 -0.75 -13.03 3.30
N TYR A 52 0.14 -13.61 4.11
CA TYR A 52 0.49 -15.02 4.05
C TYR A 52 0.61 -15.61 5.45
N ASN A 53 0.45 -16.93 5.54
CA ASN A 53 0.81 -17.66 6.74
C ASN A 53 2.14 -18.36 6.54
N ASN A 54 3.02 -18.24 7.54
CA ASN A 54 4.18 -19.10 7.65
C ASN A 54 3.74 -20.44 8.25
N VAL A 55 3.38 -21.40 7.40
CA VAL A 55 2.88 -22.72 7.80
C VAL A 55 3.99 -23.73 8.13
N GLN A 56 5.22 -23.28 8.37
CA GLN A 56 6.30 -24.15 8.83
C GLN A 56 6.94 -23.61 10.11
N GLY A 57 6.80 -24.38 11.19
CA GLY A 57 7.54 -24.22 12.45
C GLY A 57 9.06 -24.42 12.35
N GLN A 58 9.65 -24.24 11.16
CA GLN A 58 11.09 -24.40 10.88
C GLN A 58 11.69 -23.29 10.01
N GLN A 59 10.96 -22.21 9.73
CA GLN A 59 11.55 -21.11 8.97
C GLN A 59 12.29 -20.15 9.90
N THR A 60 13.62 -20.27 9.97
CA THR A 60 14.50 -19.25 10.59
C THR A 60 14.46 -17.91 9.85
N LYS A 61 13.86 -17.89 8.65
CA LYS A 61 13.70 -16.70 7.80
C LYS A 61 12.24 -16.26 7.83
N ARG A 62 12.01 -15.01 8.24
CA ARG A 62 10.69 -14.36 8.32
C ARG A 62 10.27 -13.66 7.01
N ALA A 63 11.05 -13.83 5.94
CA ALA A 63 10.77 -13.21 4.65
C ALA A 63 9.83 -14.11 3.83
N TYR A 64 8.90 -13.49 3.13
CA TYR A 64 7.91 -14.18 2.31
C TYR A 64 8.57 -15.06 1.23
N ASN A 65 8.10 -16.29 1.12
CA ASN A 65 8.49 -17.23 0.08
C ASN A 65 7.26 -17.77 -0.66
N ALA A 66 7.12 -17.40 -1.93
CA ALA A 66 5.97 -17.76 -2.75
C ALA A 66 5.78 -19.28 -2.97
N SER A 67 6.85 -20.07 -2.81
CA SER A 67 6.81 -21.53 -3.02
C SER A 67 6.37 -22.32 -1.78
N THR A 68 6.53 -21.75 -0.58
CA THR A 68 6.28 -22.45 0.70
C THR A 68 5.14 -21.83 1.49
N ASP A 69 4.92 -20.53 1.33
CA ASP A 69 4.01 -19.79 2.19
C ASP A 69 2.62 -19.71 1.59
N ARG A 70 1.61 -19.98 2.43
CA ARG A 70 0.22 -19.96 1.99
C ARG A 70 -0.29 -18.52 1.96
N ILE A 71 -0.67 -18.02 0.79
CA ILE A 71 -1.34 -16.73 0.64
C ILE A 71 -2.76 -16.83 1.21
N GLN A 72 -3.10 -15.94 2.14
CA GLN A 72 -4.46 -15.80 2.67
C GLN A 72 -5.26 -14.79 1.85
N TRP A 73 -4.70 -13.59 1.66
CA TRP A 73 -5.32 -12.52 0.89
C TRP A 73 -4.28 -11.78 0.07
N SER A 74 -4.69 -11.29 -1.10
CA SER A 74 -3.83 -10.44 -1.89
C SER A 74 -4.63 -9.42 -2.67
N ASN A 75 -4.16 -8.17 -2.69
CA ASN A 75 -4.85 -7.05 -3.32
C ASN A 75 -3.88 -6.21 -4.15
N VAL A 76 -4.37 -5.66 -5.25
CA VAL A 76 -3.66 -4.66 -6.07
C VAL A 76 -4.46 -3.38 -6.00
N PHE A 77 -3.91 -2.34 -5.39
CA PHE A 77 -4.61 -1.07 -5.16
C PHE A 77 -4.59 -0.14 -6.38
N GLY A 78 -3.75 -0.42 -7.38
CA GLY A 78 -3.62 0.42 -8.57
C GLY A 78 -2.78 1.68 -8.32
N THR A 79 -2.32 2.27 -9.43
CA THR A 79 -1.71 3.61 -9.42
C THR A 79 -2.83 4.66 -9.34
N THR A 80 -2.64 5.67 -8.49
CA THR A 80 -3.62 6.76 -8.30
C THR A 80 -3.13 8.05 -8.95
N PHE A 81 -4.06 8.83 -9.49
CA PHE A 81 -3.77 10.13 -10.10
C PHE A 81 -4.61 11.20 -9.39
N GLY A 82 -3.98 12.32 -9.04
CA GLY A 82 -4.64 13.45 -8.39
C GLY A 82 -4.21 14.76 -9.03
N LEU A 83 -5.19 15.56 -9.47
CA LEU A 83 -4.98 16.92 -9.96
C LEU A 83 -5.65 17.90 -9.00
N SER A 84 -4.93 18.95 -8.61
CA SER A 84 -5.43 19.97 -7.71
C SER A 84 -5.05 21.36 -8.18
N PHE A 85 -5.94 22.32 -7.95
CA PHE A 85 -5.72 23.73 -8.20
C PHE A 85 -5.99 24.52 -6.92
N ASN A 86 -5.06 25.39 -6.56
CA ASN A 86 -5.17 26.31 -5.44
C ASN A 86 -5.06 27.74 -5.95
N TYR A 87 -5.83 28.65 -5.36
CA TYR A 87 -5.77 30.07 -5.68
C TYR A 87 -5.79 30.91 -4.39
N ASN A 88 -4.85 31.84 -4.28
CA ASN A 88 -4.77 32.80 -3.21
C ASN A 88 -5.33 34.15 -3.70
N PHE A 89 -6.40 34.62 -3.07
CA PHE A 89 -7.09 35.86 -3.46
C PHE A 89 -6.27 37.12 -3.20
N GLY A 90 -5.21 37.06 -2.40
CA GLY A 90 -4.49 38.24 -1.95
C GLY A 90 -5.35 39.11 -1.03
N ARG A 91 -4.74 39.67 0.02
CA ARG A 91 -5.18 40.98 0.53
C ARG A 91 -4.29 42.02 -0.14
#